data_AF-A0A834MQN0-F1
#
_entry.id   AF-A0A834MQN0-F1
#
_cell.length_a   1.000
_cell.length_b   1.000
_cell.length_c   1.000
_cell.angle_alpha   90.00
_cell.angle_beta   90.00
_cell.angle_gamma   90.00
#
_symmetry.space_group_name_H-M   'P 1'
#
loop_
_entity.id
_entity.type
_entity.pdbx_description
1 polymer ?
#
loop_
_entity_poly.entity_id
_entity_poly.type
_entity_poly.pdbx_seq_one_letter_code
_entity_poly.pdbx_strand_id
1 'polypeptide(L)'
;MSAVFFGLLAYNLRTLMMDTDLSNLSMLRDNSSLEEDFRDILGFLPLVEIQMIIENYVQYDPQLNETVNFINDQKRFILSELQCIPQVCHFINMLKENGLEIDYWNETVQRFWKAMPPFVVPDACIASGGLTGMISRILKIIPRNELHILLRQKLRYSKSFSKLINYLRSRSFNELCDSMEDNAGLQRHFYWAKESGLEIVFAIEFVRNLYFYLTEELG
;
A
#
# COMPACT_ATOMS: atom_id res chain seq x y z
N MET A 1 18.92 21.07 6.10
CA MET A 1 18.11 20.34 7.11
C MET A 1 18.27 18.82 6.98
N SER A 2 19.45 18.27 6.65
CA SER A 2 19.61 16.82 6.43
C SER A 2 20.56 16.12 7.41
N ALA A 3 21.61 16.75 7.93
CA ALA A 3 22.53 16.06 8.84
C ALA A 3 21.97 15.85 10.27
N VAL A 4 21.10 16.75 10.73
CA VAL A 4 20.53 16.70 12.10
C VAL A 4 19.51 15.57 12.24
N PHE A 5 18.73 15.29 11.19
CA PHE A 5 17.71 14.24 11.19
C PHE A 5 18.33 12.84 11.18
N PHE A 6 19.34 12.59 10.33
CA PHE A 6 20.08 11.31 10.35
C PHE A 6 20.88 11.13 11.64
N GLY A 7 21.41 12.22 12.22
CA GLY A 7 22.07 12.19 13.52
C GLY A 7 21.12 11.79 14.66
N LEU A 8 19.88 12.31 14.67
CA LEU A 8 18.86 11.97 15.67
C LEU A 8 18.38 10.52 15.53
N LEU A 9 18.20 10.07 14.28
CA LEU A 9 17.76 8.70 13.97
C LEU A 9 18.84 7.66 14.34
N ALA A 10 20.11 7.94 14.04
CA ALA A 10 21.23 7.09 14.43
C ALA A 10 21.47 7.09 15.95
N TYR A 11 21.27 8.23 16.63
CA TYR A 11 21.33 8.32 18.08
C TYR A 11 20.21 7.49 18.74
N ASN A 12 18.96 7.62 18.25
CA ASN A 12 17.83 6.86 18.75
C ASN A 12 17.97 5.34 18.50
N LEU A 13 18.54 4.94 17.35
CA LEU A 13 18.84 3.53 17.06
C LEU A 13 19.94 2.98 17.97
N ARG A 14 20.95 3.80 18.30
CA ARG A 14 22.06 3.41 19.18
C ARG A 14 21.64 3.34 20.64
N THR A 15 20.79 4.24 21.12
CA THR A 15 20.22 4.15 22.48
C THR A 15 19.28 2.96 22.59
N LEU A 16 18.47 2.66 21.56
CA LEU A 16 17.66 1.45 21.50
C LEU A 16 18.50 0.16 21.56
N MET A 17 19.70 0.17 20.97
CA MET A 17 20.62 -0.98 20.95
C MET A 17 21.48 -1.13 22.21
N MET A 18 21.75 -0.06 22.97
CA MET A 18 22.64 -0.10 24.14
C MET A 18 21.91 -0.27 25.48
N ASP A 19 20.59 -0.03 25.55
CA ASP A 19 19.86 0.06 26.84
C ASP A 19 18.86 -1.09 27.11
N THR A 20 18.99 -2.22 26.41
CA THR A 20 18.06 -3.33 26.61
C THR A 20 18.57 -4.33 27.66
N ASP A 21 18.35 -3.98 28.93
CA ASP A 21 18.19 -4.97 29.99
C ASP A 21 16.85 -5.71 29.73
N LEU A 22 16.93 -6.80 28.97
CA LEU A 22 15.83 -7.45 28.24
C LEU A 22 14.80 -8.18 29.12
N SER A 23 14.88 -8.06 30.44
CA SER A 23 13.99 -8.76 31.38
C SER A 23 12.75 -7.96 31.82
N ASN A 24 12.71 -6.63 31.62
CA ASN A 24 11.65 -5.77 32.17
C ASN A 24 10.63 -5.22 31.14
N LEU A 25 10.72 -5.58 29.86
CA LEU A 25 9.83 -5.04 28.81
C LEU A 25 8.45 -5.73 28.70
N SER A 26 8.16 -6.75 29.50
CA SER A 26 6.88 -7.47 29.44
C SER A 26 5.69 -6.70 30.07
N MET A 27 5.91 -5.50 30.63
CA MET A 27 4.88 -4.71 31.33
C MET A 27 4.71 -3.25 30.89
N LEU A 28 5.31 -2.82 29.78
CA LEU A 28 4.84 -1.60 29.13
C LEU A 28 3.65 -1.96 28.25
N ARG A 29 2.46 -1.45 28.59
CA ARG A 29 1.25 -1.57 27.79
C ARG A 29 1.59 -1.17 26.34
N ASP A 30 1.63 -2.14 25.44
CA ASP A 30 1.85 -1.88 24.02
C ASP A 30 0.69 -1.03 23.50
N ASN A 31 1.01 0.24 23.20
CA ASN A 31 0.09 1.24 22.66
C ASN A 31 0.27 1.43 21.15
N SER A 32 0.93 0.48 20.45
CA SER A 32 1.11 0.54 19.00
C SER A 32 -0.23 0.65 18.27
N SER A 33 -0.25 1.41 17.18
CA SER A 33 -1.41 1.59 16.32
C SER A 33 -1.00 1.42 14.86
N LEU A 34 -1.93 0.93 14.04
CA LEU A 34 -1.71 0.86 12.59
C LEU A 34 -1.45 2.24 11.97
N GLU A 35 -1.99 3.31 12.56
CA GLU A 35 -1.71 4.68 12.14
C GLU A 35 -0.22 5.03 12.28
N GLU A 36 0.38 4.75 13.44
CA GLU A 36 1.82 4.93 13.66
C GLU A 36 2.64 4.02 12.75
N ASP A 37 2.24 2.76 12.62
CA ASP A 37 2.94 1.78 11.77
C ASP A 37 2.98 2.22 10.30
N PHE A 38 1.87 2.71 9.76
CA PHE A 38 1.82 3.20 8.39
C PHE A 38 2.57 4.52 8.21
N ARG A 39 2.53 5.44 9.17
CA ARG A 39 3.34 6.66 9.12
C ARG A 39 4.83 6.36 9.07
N ASP A 40 5.29 5.41 9.89
CA ASP A 40 6.70 4.99 9.88
C ASP A 40 7.08 4.34 8.55
N ILE A 41 6.23 3.46 8.02
CA ILE A 41 6.45 2.82 6.71
C ILE A 41 6.53 3.87 5.59
N LEU A 42 5.59 4.81 5.56
CA LEU A 42 5.59 5.88 4.56
C LEU A 42 6.77 6.84 4.73
N GLY A 43 7.25 7.06 5.96
CA GLY A 43 8.42 7.88 6.25
C GLY A 43 9.72 7.35 5.63
N PHE A 44 9.78 6.06 5.29
CA PHE A 44 10.91 5.45 4.57
C PHE A 44 10.82 5.63 3.06
N LEU A 45 9.65 5.98 2.52
CA LEU A 45 9.45 6.10 1.09
C LEU A 45 9.79 7.52 0.61
N PRO A 46 10.50 7.66 -0.52
CA PRO A 46 10.70 8.96 -1.17
C PRO A 46 9.40 9.41 -1.87
N LEU A 47 8.40 9.82 -1.07
CA LEU A 47 7.03 10.06 -1.55
C LEU A 47 6.94 11.14 -2.63
N VAL A 48 7.79 12.16 -2.56
CA VAL A 48 7.83 13.24 -3.55
C VAL A 48 8.29 12.71 -4.91
N GLU A 49 9.36 11.93 -4.93
CA GLU A 49 9.89 11.30 -6.15
C GLU A 49 8.94 10.24 -6.70
N ILE A 50 8.30 9.46 -5.83
CA ILE A 50 7.25 8.51 -6.24
C ILE A 50 6.09 9.26 -6.90
N GLN A 51 5.60 10.34 -6.29
CA GLN A 51 4.54 11.16 -6.86
C GLN A 51 4.94 11.71 -8.23
N MET A 52 6.15 12.26 -8.39
CA MET A 52 6.64 12.74 -9.68
C MET A 52 6.70 11.64 -10.74
N ILE A 53 7.09 10.41 -10.38
CA ILE A 53 7.06 9.28 -11.31
C ILE A 53 5.62 9.00 -11.74
N ILE A 54 4.69 8.91 -10.78
CA ILE A 54 3.28 8.62 -11.09
C ILE A 54 2.70 9.72 -12.00
N GLU A 55 2.89 10.99 -11.66
CA GLU A 55 2.40 12.13 -12.45
C GLU A 55 2.93 12.10 -13.89
N ASN A 56 4.22 11.81 -14.08
CA ASN A 56 4.81 11.68 -15.41
C ASN A 56 4.16 10.56 -16.23
N TYR A 57 3.91 9.39 -15.64
CA TYR A 57 3.24 8.32 -16.38
C TYR A 57 1.78 8.66 -16.67
N VAL A 58 1.06 9.29 -15.74
CA VAL A 58 -0.33 9.72 -15.98
C VAL A 58 -0.40 10.76 -17.09
N GLN A 59 0.55 11.70 -17.17
CA GLN A 59 0.58 12.74 -18.20
C GLN A 59 0.96 12.23 -19.58
N TYR A 60 1.97 11.34 -19.66
CA TYR A 60 2.69 11.06 -20.91
C TYR A 60 2.64 9.61 -21.39
N ASP A 61 2.17 8.66 -20.57
CA ASP A 61 2.06 7.24 -20.98
C ASP A 61 0.62 6.93 -21.46
N PRO A 62 0.41 6.61 -22.74
CA PRO A 62 -0.93 6.36 -23.28
C PRO A 62 -1.58 5.08 -22.73
N GLN A 63 -0.78 4.04 -22.41
CA GLN A 63 -1.28 2.78 -21.87
C GLN A 63 -1.80 2.98 -20.44
N LEU A 64 -1.07 3.74 -19.63
CA LEU A 64 -1.54 4.08 -18.28
C LEU A 64 -2.78 4.99 -18.33
N ASN A 65 -2.83 5.94 -19.28
CA ASN A 65 -3.99 6.83 -19.44
C ASN A 65 -5.30 6.06 -19.68
N GLU A 66 -5.30 5.01 -20.52
CA GLU A 66 -6.47 4.16 -20.72
C GLU A 66 -6.95 3.53 -19.40
N THR A 67 -6.01 3.05 -18.58
CA THR A 67 -6.29 2.47 -17.27
C THR A 67 -6.85 3.51 -16.29
N VAL A 68 -6.27 4.72 -16.26
CA VAL A 68 -6.73 5.82 -15.41
C VAL A 68 -8.15 6.26 -15.78
N ASN A 69 -8.46 6.35 -17.07
CA ASN A 69 -9.80 6.70 -17.56
C ASN A 69 -10.84 5.64 -17.14
N PHE A 70 -10.53 4.36 -17.33
CA PHE A 70 -11.38 3.28 -16.85
C PHE A 70 -11.64 3.37 -15.34
N ILE A 71 -10.59 3.58 -14.53
CA ILE A 71 -10.75 3.73 -13.07
C ILE A 71 -11.64 4.94 -12.74
N ASN A 72 -11.46 6.08 -13.42
CA ASN A 72 -12.29 7.26 -13.20
C ASN A 72 -13.78 6.98 -13.47
N ASP A 73 -14.09 6.23 -14.51
CA ASP A 73 -15.45 5.88 -14.90
C ASP A 73 -16.07 4.82 -13.98
N GLN A 74 -15.27 3.83 -13.57
CA GLN A 74 -15.77 2.63 -12.89
C GLN A 74 -15.65 2.66 -11.36
N LYS A 75 -14.78 3.51 -10.78
CA LYS A 75 -14.46 3.46 -9.34
C LYS A 75 -15.67 3.51 -8.41
N ARG A 76 -16.70 4.30 -8.73
CA ARG A 76 -17.89 4.40 -7.89
C ARG A 76 -18.71 3.10 -7.86
N PHE A 77 -18.74 2.38 -8.98
CA PHE A 77 -19.46 1.11 -9.11
C PHE A 77 -18.68 0.01 -8.40
N ILE A 78 -17.36 -0.07 -8.65
CA ILE A 78 -16.46 -1.00 -7.94
C ILE A 78 -16.54 -0.79 -6.42
N LEU A 79 -16.53 0.46 -5.95
CA LEU A 79 -16.68 0.76 -4.51
C LEU A 79 -18.05 0.33 -3.98
N SER A 80 -19.12 0.51 -4.75
CA SER A 80 -20.46 0.03 -4.37
C SER A 80 -20.50 -1.49 -4.24
N GLU A 81 -19.90 -2.23 -5.16
CA GLU A 81 -19.83 -3.69 -5.10
C GLU A 81 -19.05 -4.17 -3.87
N LEU A 82 -17.91 -3.53 -3.57
CA LEU A 82 -17.09 -3.85 -2.40
C LEU A 82 -17.84 -3.59 -1.09
N GLN A 83 -18.61 -2.51 -1.00
CA GLN A 83 -19.39 -2.17 0.19
C GLN A 83 -20.52 -3.17 0.48
N CYS A 84 -20.98 -3.91 -0.53
CA CYS A 84 -21.98 -4.96 -0.37
C CYS A 84 -21.41 -6.28 0.17
N ILE A 85 -20.09 -6.42 0.28
CA ILE A 85 -19.44 -7.65 0.77
C ILE A 85 -19.22 -7.54 2.29
N PRO A 86 -19.88 -8.36 3.13
CA PRO A 86 -19.74 -8.29 4.59
C PRO A 86 -18.29 -8.43 5.09
N GLN A 87 -17.50 -9.28 4.42
CA GLN A 87 -16.10 -9.51 4.73
C GLN A 87 -15.23 -8.25 4.54
N VAL A 88 -15.59 -7.36 3.61
CA VAL A 88 -14.93 -6.05 3.43
C VAL A 88 -15.19 -5.18 4.66
N CYS A 89 -16.44 -5.14 5.15
CA CYS A 89 -16.79 -4.43 6.38
C CYS A 89 -16.04 -4.99 7.60
N HIS A 90 -15.91 -6.32 7.71
CA HIS A 90 -15.14 -6.95 8.77
C HIS A 90 -13.66 -6.56 8.72
N PHE A 91 -13.06 -6.55 7.52
CA PHE A 91 -11.68 -6.12 7.36
C PHE A 91 -11.48 -4.64 7.75
N ILE A 92 -12.36 -3.75 7.30
CA ILE A 92 -12.33 -2.32 7.68
C ILE A 92 -12.45 -2.16 9.19
N ASN A 93 -13.35 -2.90 9.85
CA ASN A 93 -13.49 -2.85 11.30
C ASN A 93 -12.24 -3.34 12.02
N MET A 94 -11.60 -4.42 11.56
CA MET A 94 -10.33 -4.89 12.10
C MET A 94 -9.25 -3.80 12.01
N LEU A 95 -9.15 -3.09 10.88
CA LEU A 95 -8.21 -1.98 10.75
C LEU A 95 -8.51 -0.84 11.76
N LYS A 96 -9.79 -0.46 11.91
CA LYS A 96 -10.22 0.57 12.88
C LYS A 96 -9.93 0.17 14.33
N GLU A 97 -10.25 -1.06 14.71
CA GLU A 97 -10.01 -1.61 16.05
C GLU A 97 -8.53 -1.68 16.41
N ASN A 98 -7.64 -1.73 15.41
CA ASN A 98 -6.20 -1.65 15.58
C ASN A 98 -5.63 -0.23 15.34
N GLY A 99 -6.50 0.78 15.43
CA GLY A 99 -6.11 2.18 15.52
C GLY A 99 -5.85 2.88 14.19
N LEU A 100 -6.33 2.33 13.06
CA LEU A 100 -6.22 3.01 11.77
C LEU A 100 -7.35 4.03 11.55
N GLU A 101 -7.01 5.28 11.22
CA GLU A 101 -7.97 6.33 10.91
C GLU A 101 -8.49 6.20 9.46
N ILE A 102 -9.41 5.27 9.21
CA ILE A 102 -9.90 4.95 7.85
C ILE A 102 -10.38 6.17 7.06
N ASP A 103 -11.08 7.10 7.70
CA ASP A 103 -11.62 8.29 7.03
C ASP A 103 -10.49 9.22 6.56
N TYR A 104 -9.45 9.40 7.37
CA TYR A 104 -8.25 10.15 7.00
C TYR A 104 -7.53 9.55 5.79
N TRP A 105 -7.36 8.22 5.76
CA TRP A 105 -6.71 7.52 4.65
C TRP A 105 -7.54 7.59 3.37
N ASN A 106 -8.85 7.43 3.47
CA ASN A 106 -9.77 7.59 2.34
C ASN A 106 -9.68 9.01 1.75
N GLU A 107 -9.71 10.04 2.59
CA GLU A 107 -9.54 11.43 2.15
C GLU A 107 -8.17 11.68 1.50
N THR A 108 -7.12 11.09 2.07
CA THR A 108 -5.74 11.23 1.56
C THR A 108 -5.61 10.62 0.17
N VAL A 109 -6.11 9.40 -0.04
CA VAL A 109 -6.13 8.73 -1.36
C VAL A 109 -6.99 9.53 -2.35
N GLN A 110 -8.16 10.00 -1.94
CA GLN A 110 -9.01 10.82 -2.81
C GLN A 110 -8.34 12.14 -3.21
N ARG A 111 -7.66 12.81 -2.28
CA ARG A 111 -6.94 14.06 -2.55
C ARG A 111 -5.79 13.82 -3.52
N PHE A 112 -5.01 12.77 -3.30
CA PHE A 112 -3.94 12.35 -4.21
C PHE A 112 -4.49 12.08 -5.62
N TRP A 113 -5.55 11.28 -5.74
CA TRP A 113 -6.16 10.95 -7.02
C TRP A 113 -6.73 12.18 -7.74
N LYS A 114 -7.37 13.11 -7.02
CA LYS A 114 -7.89 14.37 -7.59
C LYS A 114 -6.79 15.34 -8.04
N ALA A 115 -5.61 15.25 -7.44
CA ALA A 115 -4.47 16.10 -7.78
C ALA A 115 -3.67 15.56 -8.98
N MET A 116 -3.97 14.35 -9.48
CA MET A 116 -3.31 13.80 -10.65
C MET A 116 -3.49 14.72 -11.86
N PRO A 117 -2.42 15.01 -12.61
CA PRO A 117 -2.51 15.84 -13.79
C PRO A 117 -3.33 15.14 -14.88
N PRO A 118 -3.99 15.88 -15.79
CA PRO A 118 -4.63 15.27 -16.94
C PRO A 118 -3.57 14.74 -17.90
N PHE A 119 -3.93 13.72 -18.68
CA PHE A 119 -3.14 13.29 -19.83
C PHE A 119 -2.98 14.43 -20.84
N VAL A 120 -1.79 14.55 -21.44
CA VAL A 120 -1.49 15.59 -22.42
C VAL A 120 -1.28 15.00 -23.82
N VAL A 121 -0.08 14.52 -24.09
CA VAL A 121 0.36 13.94 -25.35
C VAL A 121 1.39 12.88 -25.02
N PRO A 122 1.43 11.75 -25.76
CA PRO A 122 2.43 10.73 -25.52
C PRO A 122 3.86 11.28 -25.65
N ASP A 123 4.69 11.03 -24.64
CA ASP A 123 6.13 11.30 -24.68
C ASP A 123 6.91 10.13 -24.07
N ALA A 124 7.38 9.24 -24.95
CA ALA A 124 8.12 8.04 -24.57
C ALA A 124 9.49 8.33 -23.93
N CYS A 125 10.05 9.53 -24.13
CA CYS A 125 11.29 9.95 -23.46
C CYS A 125 11.04 10.22 -21.97
N ILE A 126 9.85 10.70 -21.63
CA ILE A 126 9.45 10.98 -20.25
C ILE A 126 8.90 9.70 -19.59
N ALA A 127 7.89 9.07 -20.18
CA ALA A 127 7.22 7.90 -19.63
C ALA A 127 6.84 6.90 -20.73
N SER A 128 7.17 5.62 -20.50
CA SER A 128 6.84 4.54 -21.41
C SER A 128 6.86 3.19 -20.69
N GLY A 129 6.06 2.25 -21.21
CA GLY A 129 5.97 0.89 -20.68
C GLY A 129 4.86 0.69 -19.66
N GLY A 130 3.90 1.62 -19.57
CA GLY A 130 2.69 1.48 -18.78
C GLY A 130 2.96 1.38 -17.27
N LEU A 131 2.03 0.72 -16.58
CA LEU A 131 2.08 0.39 -15.16
C LEU A 131 3.34 -0.42 -14.82
N THR A 132 3.77 -1.32 -15.71
CA THR A 132 5.01 -2.11 -15.50
C THR A 132 6.24 -1.20 -15.44
N GLY A 133 6.37 -0.28 -16.41
CA GLY A 133 7.43 0.71 -16.46
C GLY A 133 7.40 1.63 -15.24
N MET A 134 6.21 2.09 -14.85
CA MET A 134 6.01 2.96 -13.69
C MET A 134 6.47 2.30 -12.40
N ILE A 135 5.98 1.08 -12.11
CA ILE A 135 6.34 0.32 -10.91
C ILE A 135 7.84 -0.01 -10.91
N SER A 136 8.42 -0.39 -12.06
CA SER A 136 9.86 -0.63 -12.16
C SER A 136 10.69 0.59 -11.76
N ARG A 137 10.28 1.80 -12.16
CA ARG A 137 10.97 3.04 -11.78
C ARG A 137 10.80 3.36 -10.29
N ILE A 138 9.60 3.17 -9.74
CA ILE A 138 9.34 3.35 -8.31
C ILE A 138 10.19 2.39 -7.47
N LEU A 139 10.23 1.10 -7.82
CA LEU A 139 11.01 0.09 -7.09
C LEU A 139 12.52 0.37 -7.08
N LYS A 140 13.05 1.15 -8.04
CA LYS A 140 14.48 1.53 -8.08
C LYS A 140 14.85 2.60 -7.05
N ILE A 141 13.89 3.42 -6.62
CA ILE A 141 14.13 4.51 -5.67
C ILE A 141 13.76 4.14 -4.23
N ILE A 142 12.98 3.07 -4.03
CA ILE A 142 12.60 2.59 -2.70
C ILE A 142 13.83 1.96 -2.00
N PRO A 143 14.13 2.37 -0.75
CA PRO A 143 15.19 1.74 0.05
C PRO A 143 14.71 0.37 0.57
N ARG A 144 14.77 -0.65 -0.30
CA ARG A 144 14.14 -1.97 -0.06
C ARG A 144 14.70 -2.70 1.17
N ASN A 145 16.00 -2.62 1.42
CA ASN A 145 16.62 -3.31 2.54
C ASN A 145 16.19 -2.70 3.87
N GLU A 146 16.22 -1.37 3.94
CA GLU A 146 15.83 -0.58 5.09
C GLU A 146 14.33 -0.76 5.39
N LEU A 147 13.50 -0.75 4.34
CA LEU A 147 12.07 -1.02 4.46
C LEU A 147 11.82 -2.46 4.94
N HIS A 148 12.54 -3.46 4.43
CA HIS A 148 12.43 -4.83 4.91
C HIS A 148 12.77 -4.93 6.40
N ILE A 149 13.87 -4.30 6.85
CA ILE A 149 14.26 -4.26 8.26
C ILE A 149 13.15 -3.61 9.12
N LEU A 150 12.60 -2.48 8.68
CA LEU A 150 11.51 -1.81 9.38
C LEU A 150 10.28 -2.72 9.51
N LEU A 151 9.86 -3.35 8.41
CA LEU A 151 8.69 -4.24 8.42
C LEU A 151 8.90 -5.45 9.35
N ARG A 152 10.13 -6.00 9.43
CA ARG A 152 10.47 -7.06 10.40
C ARG A 152 10.43 -6.57 11.84
N GLN A 153 10.92 -5.36 12.11
CA GLN A 153 10.81 -4.75 13.44
C GLN A 153 9.35 -4.53 13.82
N LYS A 154 8.53 -4.01 12.90
CA LYS A 154 7.08 -3.82 13.11
C LYS A 154 6.38 -5.15 13.36
N LEU A 155 6.69 -6.20 12.60
CA LEU A 155 6.13 -7.54 12.82
C LEU A 155 6.47 -8.11 14.20
N ARG A 156 7.69 -7.85 14.69
CA ARG A 156 8.18 -8.37 15.98
C ARG A 156 7.71 -7.55 17.18
N TYR A 157 7.61 -6.23 17.05
CA TYR A 157 7.46 -5.33 18.19
C TYR A 157 6.18 -4.48 18.18
N SER A 158 5.49 -4.32 17.05
CA SER A 158 4.16 -3.69 17.01
C SER A 158 3.07 -4.75 17.05
N LYS A 159 2.29 -4.80 18.12
CA LYS A 159 1.13 -5.69 18.21
C LYS A 159 0.07 -5.36 17.17
N SER A 160 -0.15 -4.10 16.84
CA SER A 160 -1.12 -3.70 15.83
C SER A 160 -0.70 -4.16 14.43
N PHE A 161 0.56 -3.96 14.05
CA PHE A 161 1.08 -4.48 12.79
C PHE A 161 1.11 -6.02 12.75
N SER A 162 1.55 -6.66 13.83
CA SER A 162 1.55 -8.13 13.94
C SER A 162 0.14 -8.70 13.77
N LYS A 163 -0.88 -8.07 14.36
CA LYS A 163 -2.28 -8.46 14.15
C LYS A 163 -2.74 -8.29 12.70
N LEU A 164 -2.34 -7.22 12.02
CA LEU A 164 -2.62 -7.07 10.59
C LEU A 164 -2.02 -8.22 9.79
N ILE A 165 -0.74 -8.53 9.96
CA ILE A 165 -0.09 -9.64 9.25
C ILE A 165 -0.74 -10.98 9.58
N ASN A 166 -1.11 -11.22 10.85
CA ASN A 166 -1.81 -12.44 11.23
C ASN A 166 -3.23 -12.51 10.65
N TYR A 167 -3.93 -11.38 10.51
CA TYR A 167 -5.21 -11.32 9.81
C TYR A 167 -5.04 -11.70 8.34
N LEU A 168 -4.02 -11.17 7.65
CA LEU A 168 -3.73 -11.51 6.25
C LEU A 168 -3.43 -13.01 6.03
N ARG A 169 -2.86 -13.68 7.05
CA ARG A 169 -2.64 -15.14 7.07
C ARG A 169 -3.87 -15.96 7.46
N SER A 170 -4.94 -15.30 7.90
CA SER A 170 -6.09 -15.96 8.51
C SER A 170 -7.09 -16.49 7.46
N ARG A 171 -7.89 -17.47 7.88
CA ARG A 171 -9.05 -17.92 7.11
C ARG A 171 -10.03 -16.79 6.79
N SER A 172 -10.21 -15.82 7.68
CA SER A 172 -11.12 -14.69 7.44
C SER A 172 -10.65 -13.79 6.28
N PHE A 173 -9.34 -13.68 6.05
CA PHE A 173 -8.82 -12.99 4.87
C PHE A 173 -9.01 -13.81 3.59
N ASN A 174 -8.85 -15.14 3.65
CA ASN A 174 -9.18 -16.01 2.51
C ASN A 174 -10.67 -15.91 2.16
N GLU A 175 -11.57 -15.93 3.14
CA GLU A 175 -13.01 -15.76 2.92
C GLU A 175 -13.35 -14.37 2.33
N LEU A 176 -12.59 -13.33 2.67
CA LEU A 176 -12.68 -12.03 2.02
C LEU A 176 -12.28 -12.12 0.54
N CYS A 177 -11.13 -12.73 0.24
CA CYS A 177 -10.67 -12.94 -1.13
C CYS A 177 -11.70 -13.73 -1.96
N ASP A 178 -12.18 -14.86 -1.44
CA ASP A 178 -13.19 -15.70 -2.09
C ASP A 178 -14.47 -14.88 -2.38
N SER A 179 -14.94 -14.10 -1.40
CA SER A 179 -16.14 -13.27 -1.55
C SER A 179 -15.99 -12.16 -2.60
N MET A 180 -14.78 -11.62 -2.76
CA MET A 180 -14.49 -10.66 -3.82
C MET A 180 -14.41 -11.34 -5.19
N GLU A 181 -13.80 -12.53 -5.27
CA GLU A 181 -13.71 -13.31 -6.49
C GLU A 181 -15.08 -13.80 -6.98
N ASP A 182 -15.98 -14.16 -6.06
CA ASP A 182 -17.34 -14.63 -6.35
C ASP A 182 -18.35 -13.50 -6.64
N ASN A 183 -17.99 -12.24 -6.38
CA ASN A 183 -18.89 -11.11 -6.62
C ASN A 183 -19.06 -10.85 -8.14
N ALA A 184 -20.28 -11.08 -8.64
CA ALA A 184 -20.59 -10.96 -10.07
C ALA A 184 -20.38 -9.53 -10.64
N GLY A 185 -20.58 -8.48 -9.83
CA GLY A 185 -20.33 -7.10 -10.24
C GLY A 185 -18.84 -6.83 -10.44
N LEU A 186 -18.01 -7.25 -9.47
CA LEU A 186 -16.56 -7.18 -9.57
C LEU A 186 -16.01 -8.01 -10.73
N GLN A 187 -16.52 -9.23 -10.93
CA GLN A 187 -16.16 -10.08 -12.08
C GLN A 187 -16.44 -9.38 -13.42
N ARG A 188 -17.58 -8.66 -13.53
CA ARG A 188 -17.92 -7.91 -14.73
C ARG A 188 -16.96 -6.76 -15.00
N HIS A 189 -16.61 -5.98 -13.97
CA HIS A 189 -15.63 -4.90 -14.11
C HIS A 189 -14.24 -5.45 -14.48
N PHE A 190 -13.82 -6.55 -13.86
CA PHE A 190 -12.57 -7.23 -14.18
C PHE A 190 -12.55 -7.73 -15.63
N TYR A 191 -13.62 -8.36 -16.09
CA TYR A 191 -13.75 -8.83 -17.46
C TYR A 191 -13.59 -7.68 -18.45
N TRP A 192 -14.33 -6.58 -18.30
CA TRP A 192 -14.23 -5.44 -19.23
C TRP A 192 -12.87 -4.77 -19.23
N ALA A 193 -12.22 -4.69 -18.08
CA ALA A 193 -10.87 -4.17 -18.02
C ALA A 193 -9.87 -5.05 -18.78
N LYS A 194 -9.98 -6.38 -18.59
CA LYS A 194 -9.14 -7.35 -19.30
C LYS A 194 -9.38 -7.32 -20.80
N GLU A 195 -10.63 -7.29 -21.24
CA GLU A 195 -10.98 -7.21 -22.67
C GLU A 195 -10.52 -5.89 -23.31
N SER A 196 -10.50 -4.80 -22.53
CA SER A 196 -9.97 -3.50 -22.96
C SER A 196 -8.43 -3.44 -22.96
N GLY A 197 -7.73 -4.53 -22.66
CA GLY A 197 -6.27 -4.57 -22.63
C GLY A 197 -5.63 -3.76 -21.49
N LEU A 198 -6.41 -3.39 -20.47
CA LEU A 198 -5.91 -2.61 -19.34
C LEU A 198 -4.96 -3.44 -18.49
N GLU A 199 -4.01 -2.76 -17.84
CA GLU A 199 -2.95 -3.40 -17.02
C GLU A 199 -3.46 -3.91 -15.65
N ILE A 200 -4.74 -4.28 -15.55
CA ILE A 200 -5.35 -4.80 -14.33
C ILE A 200 -4.78 -6.17 -13.95
N VAL A 201 -4.46 -7.01 -14.93
CA VAL A 201 -3.83 -8.33 -14.67
C VAL A 201 -2.49 -8.16 -13.97
N PHE A 202 -1.65 -7.25 -14.47
CA PHE A 202 -0.37 -6.92 -13.85
C PHE A 202 -0.56 -6.32 -12.45
N ALA A 203 -1.53 -5.42 -12.27
CA ALA A 203 -1.84 -4.85 -10.95
C ALA A 203 -2.21 -5.92 -9.92
N ILE A 204 -3.04 -6.90 -10.30
CA ILE A 204 -3.42 -8.02 -9.43
C ILE A 204 -2.21 -8.89 -9.09
N GLU A 205 -1.37 -9.20 -10.08
CA GLU A 205 -0.15 -9.99 -9.85
C GLU A 205 0.83 -9.27 -8.90
N PHE A 206 1.01 -7.96 -9.09
CA PHE A 206 1.82 -7.14 -8.19
C PHE A 206 1.30 -7.17 -6.74
N VAL A 207 -0.02 -7.01 -6.55
CA VAL A 207 -0.63 -7.09 -5.21
C VAL A 207 -0.49 -8.49 -4.61
N ARG A 208 -0.64 -9.56 -5.41
CA ARG A 208 -0.43 -10.95 -4.96
C ARG A 208 1.02 -11.19 -4.51
N ASN A 209 1.99 -10.66 -5.25
CA ASN A 209 3.41 -10.76 -4.87
C ASN A 209 3.70 -10.01 -3.57
N LEU A 210 3.11 -8.83 -3.38
CA LEU A 210 3.23 -8.09 -2.11
C LEU A 210 2.59 -8.86 -0.95
N TYR A 211 1.39 -9.41 -1.16
CA TYR A 211 0.73 -10.26 -0.17
C TYR A 211 1.62 -11.44 0.23
N PHE A 212 2.14 -12.19 -0.75
CA PHE A 212 3.02 -13.32 -0.51
C PHE A 212 4.27 -12.93 0.26
N TYR A 213 4.92 -11.82 -0.11
CA TYR A 213 6.07 -11.30 0.64
C TYR A 213 5.71 -11.01 2.10
N LEU A 214 4.59 -10.31 2.35
CA LEU A 214 4.16 -9.94 3.70
C LEU A 214 3.78 -11.16 4.56
N THR A 215 3.18 -12.19 3.98
CA THR A 215 2.72 -13.36 4.73
C THR A 215 3.75 -14.47 4.83
N GLU A 216 4.60 -14.68 3.82
CA GLU A 216 5.51 -15.83 3.77
C GLU A 216 6.98 -15.43 3.95
N GLU A 217 7.42 -14.30 3.41
CA GLU A 217 8.85 -13.93 3.36
C GLU A 217 9.28 -12.94 4.45
N LEU A 218 8.34 -12.24 5.07
CA LEU A 218 8.64 -11.21 6.08
C LEU A 218 9.15 -11.80 7.41
N GLY A 219 8.91 -13.09 7.68
CA GLY A 219 9.25 -13.80 8.91
C GLY A 219 10.75 -13.88 9.22
#